data_AF-A0A2E1LQX9-F1
#
_entry.id   AF-A0A2E1LQX9-F1
#
_cell.length_a   1.000
_cell.length_b   1.000
_cell.length_c   1.000
_cell.angle_alpha   90.00
_cell.angle_beta   90.00
_cell.angle_gamma   90.00
#
_symmetry.space_group_name_H-M   'P 1'
#
loop_
_entity.id
_entity.type
_entity.pdbx_description
1 polymer ?
#
loop_
_entity_poly.entity_id
_entity_poly.type
_entity_poly.pdbx_seq_one_letter_code
_entity_poly.pdbx_strand_id
1 'polypeptide(L)'
;MARIISKTDLPSPTRRQRIGLYGGSFDPVHAGHMHVAKTALKQLKLDQVWWFPSPGNPLKKTPGSYEQRFAAVEAAIAGHPAMVASRVEQRSQIRYTIDLVRMAKQYCRKSDLVWIMGSDNLATLDHWKDWSRIVGSLPIAVIARPGHLIGGRRTPLIKKFKSARIPQNQAARLPALNPPAWTLISNRLNYESSTHKRNGSSR
;
A
#
# COMPACT_ATOMS: atom_id res chain seq x y z
N MET A 1 -24.70 -16.50 23.00
CA MET A 1 -23.28 -16.89 23.10
C MET A 1 -22.52 -16.36 21.90
N ALA A 2 -21.63 -15.39 22.10
CA ALA A 2 -20.90 -14.71 21.02
C ALA A 2 -19.83 -15.64 20.44
N ARG A 3 -20.05 -16.08 19.20
CA ARG A 3 -19.10 -16.89 18.43
C ARG A 3 -17.90 -16.00 18.11
N ILE A 4 -16.74 -16.28 18.70
CA ILE A 4 -15.47 -15.59 18.42
C ILE A 4 -15.10 -15.95 16.98
N ILE A 5 -15.45 -15.08 16.04
CA ILE A 5 -14.97 -15.12 14.65
C ILE A 5 -13.45 -14.90 14.72
N SER A 6 -12.69 -15.85 14.15
CA SER A 6 -11.23 -15.82 14.02
C SER A 6 -10.70 -14.41 13.68
N LYS A 7 -10.16 -13.73 14.69
CA LYS A 7 -9.18 -12.64 14.55
C LYS A 7 -7.88 -13.36 14.18
N THR A 8 -7.31 -13.37 12.99
CA THR A 8 -7.17 -12.33 11.96
C THR A 8 -6.40 -12.98 10.80
N ASP A 9 -6.70 -12.67 9.54
CA ASP A 9 -5.82 -13.01 8.38
C ASP A 9 -4.54 -12.15 8.33
N LEU A 10 -4.03 -11.76 9.50
CA LEU A 10 -2.83 -10.97 9.64
C LEU A 10 -1.77 -11.83 10.34
N PRO A 11 -0.50 -11.75 9.91
CA PRO A 11 0.60 -12.34 10.68
C PRO A 11 0.66 -11.70 12.07
N SER A 12 0.83 -12.51 13.11
CA SER A 12 1.14 -12.04 14.47
C SER A 12 2.62 -11.73 14.59
N PRO A 13 3.06 -10.46 14.69
CA PRO A 13 4.48 -10.14 14.89
C PRO A 13 4.93 -10.62 16.28
N THR A 14 5.94 -11.48 16.34
CA THR A 14 6.51 -11.96 17.62
C THR A 14 7.48 -10.96 18.24
N ARG A 15 7.91 -9.95 17.48
CA ARG A 15 8.78 -8.84 17.89
C ARG A 15 8.32 -7.54 17.26
N ARG A 16 8.86 -6.40 17.72
CA ARG A 16 8.68 -5.11 17.02
C ARG A 16 9.21 -5.23 15.59
N GLN A 17 8.34 -4.96 14.62
CA GLN A 17 8.63 -5.00 13.19
C GLN A 17 8.23 -3.70 12.51
N ARG A 18 8.86 -3.39 11.38
CA ARG A 18 8.44 -2.34 10.46
C ARG A 18 7.59 -2.96 9.37
N ILE A 19 6.30 -2.63 9.34
CA ILE A 19 5.30 -3.27 8.49
C ILE A 19 4.70 -2.23 7.55
N GLY A 20 4.77 -2.49 6.25
CA GLY A 20 4.08 -1.72 5.24
C GLY A 20 2.67 -2.25 5.01
N LEU A 21 1.66 -1.39 5.13
CA LEU A 21 0.27 -1.70 4.77
C LEU A 21 0.02 -1.21 3.34
N TYR A 22 -0.22 -2.12 2.40
CA TYR A 22 -0.38 -1.81 0.99
C TYR A 22 -1.75 -2.22 0.46
N GLY A 23 -2.67 -1.27 0.41
CA GLY A 23 -4.02 -1.46 -0.13
C GLY A 23 -4.12 -1.12 -1.62
N GLY A 24 -4.94 -1.90 -2.34
CA GLY A 24 -5.22 -1.69 -3.76
C GLY A 24 -6.32 -2.59 -4.28
N SER A 25 -6.89 -2.27 -5.45
CA SER A 25 -7.86 -3.16 -6.11
C SER A 25 -7.19 -4.42 -6.67
N PHE A 26 -5.94 -4.30 -7.13
CA PHE A 26 -5.15 -5.36 -7.77
C PHE A 26 -5.94 -6.11 -8.85
N ASP A 27 -6.51 -5.35 -9.79
CA ASP A 27 -7.43 -5.85 -10.82
C ASP A 27 -6.88 -5.62 -12.24
N PRO A 28 -5.98 -6.49 -12.75
CA PRO A 28 -5.19 -7.48 -12.01
C PRO A 28 -3.93 -6.87 -11.36
N VAL A 29 -3.31 -7.63 -10.46
CA VAL A 29 -1.94 -7.33 -10.01
C VAL A 29 -0.97 -7.34 -11.21
N HIS A 30 0.05 -6.48 -11.18
CA HIS A 30 0.97 -6.30 -12.31
C HIS A 30 2.34 -5.78 -11.82
N ALA A 31 3.33 -5.69 -12.71
CA ALA A 31 4.71 -5.29 -12.38
C ALA A 31 4.82 -3.94 -11.64
N GLY A 32 4.00 -2.95 -11.99
CA GLY A 32 3.93 -1.68 -11.26
C GLY A 32 3.55 -1.82 -9.77
N HIS A 33 2.61 -2.71 -9.42
CA HIS A 33 2.28 -2.98 -8.02
C HIS A 33 3.47 -3.61 -7.29
N MET A 34 4.16 -4.54 -7.95
CA MET A 34 5.37 -5.15 -7.40
C MET A 34 6.50 -4.16 -7.20
N HIS A 35 6.67 -3.21 -8.13
CA HIS A 35 7.65 -2.15 -8.01
C HIS A 35 7.40 -1.29 -6.77
N VAL A 36 6.14 -0.92 -6.50
CA VAL A 36 5.75 -0.16 -5.31
C VAL A 36 6.13 -0.91 -4.03
N ALA A 37 5.72 -2.17 -3.91
CA ALA A 37 6.00 -2.97 -2.72
C ALA A 37 7.50 -3.22 -2.51
N LYS A 38 8.25 -3.59 -3.56
CA LYS A 38 9.71 -3.82 -3.48
C LYS A 38 10.46 -2.53 -3.13
N THR A 39 10.05 -1.40 -3.70
CA THR A 39 10.65 -0.10 -3.40
C THR A 39 10.38 0.30 -1.96
N ALA A 40 9.15 0.16 -1.47
CA ALA A 40 8.81 0.46 -0.08
C ALA A 40 9.59 -0.45 0.89
N LEU A 41 9.61 -1.76 0.64
CA LEU A 41 10.37 -2.74 1.43
C LEU A 41 11.83 -2.31 1.60
N LYS A 42 12.49 -1.97 0.48
CA LYS A 42 13.91 -1.57 0.46
C LYS A 42 14.14 -0.19 1.09
N GLN A 43 13.43 0.84 0.64
CA GLN A 43 13.72 2.23 1.00
C GLN A 43 13.30 2.60 2.42
N LEU A 44 12.25 1.95 2.95
CA LEU A 44 11.78 2.17 4.31
C LEU A 44 12.40 1.18 5.32
N LYS A 45 13.21 0.22 4.83
CA LYS A 45 13.76 -0.89 5.62
C LYS A 45 12.65 -1.65 6.37
N LEU A 46 11.60 -2.06 5.66
CA LEU A 46 10.50 -2.81 6.25
C LEU A 46 10.91 -4.28 6.44
N ASP A 47 10.43 -4.90 7.52
CA ASP A 47 10.50 -6.35 7.70
C ASP A 47 9.49 -7.07 6.81
N GLN A 48 8.29 -6.48 6.62
CA GLN A 48 7.21 -7.05 5.82
C GLN A 48 6.40 -5.99 5.07
N VAL A 49 5.79 -6.40 3.95
CA VAL A 49 4.74 -5.68 3.23
C VAL A 49 3.48 -6.54 3.20
N TRP A 50 2.41 -6.04 3.80
CA TRP A 50 1.10 -6.66 3.84
C TRP A 50 0.23 -6.09 2.73
N TRP A 51 -0.20 -6.95 1.83
CA TRP A 51 -1.05 -6.64 0.70
C TRP A 51 -2.51 -6.84 1.10
N PHE A 52 -3.31 -5.80 0.85
CA PHE A 52 -4.74 -5.79 1.13
C PHE A 52 -5.51 -5.60 -0.18
N PRO A 53 -5.86 -6.71 -0.88
CA PRO A 53 -6.79 -6.65 -1.99
C PRO A 53 -8.13 -6.14 -1.52
N SER A 54 -8.56 -5.00 -2.06
CA SER A 54 -9.82 -4.41 -1.68
C SER A 54 -10.99 -5.30 -2.13
N PRO A 55 -12.06 -5.46 -1.32
CA PRO A 55 -13.29 -6.12 -1.73
C PRO A 55 -14.05 -5.32 -2.83
N GLY A 56 -13.59 -4.11 -3.16
CA GLY A 56 -14.16 -3.26 -4.19
C GLY A 56 -15.17 -2.25 -3.65
N ASN A 57 -15.38 -1.17 -4.41
CA ASN A 57 -16.46 -0.23 -4.15
C ASN A 57 -17.74 -0.78 -4.79
N PRO A 58 -18.81 -1.07 -4.04
CA PRO A 58 -20.07 -1.57 -4.59
C PRO A 58 -20.73 -0.59 -5.58
N LEU A 59 -20.29 0.67 -5.63
CA LEU A 59 -20.79 1.72 -6.53
C LEU A 59 -19.98 1.85 -7.84
N LYS A 60 -18.98 1.00 -8.09
CA LYS A 60 -18.18 0.98 -9.34
C LYS A 60 -18.36 -0.35 -10.06
N LYS A 61 -18.06 -0.39 -11.37
CA LYS A 61 -18.04 -1.63 -12.17
C LYS A 61 -17.36 -2.73 -11.37
N THR A 62 -18.03 -3.88 -11.28
CA THR A 62 -17.56 -5.01 -10.49
C THR A 62 -16.17 -5.39 -10.98
N PRO A 63 -15.13 -5.29 -10.13
CA PRO A 63 -13.81 -5.80 -10.49
C PRO A 63 -13.91 -7.30 -10.76
N GLY A 64 -12.86 -7.91 -11.33
CA GLY A 64 -12.77 -9.37 -11.39
C GLY A 64 -13.05 -10.01 -10.02
N SER A 65 -13.46 -11.28 -10.01
CA SER A 65 -13.83 -11.97 -8.76
C SER A 65 -12.78 -11.73 -7.68
N TYR A 66 -13.22 -11.44 -6.45
CA TYR A 66 -12.30 -11.19 -5.33
C TYR A 66 -11.28 -12.33 -5.20
N GLU A 67 -11.74 -13.58 -5.30
CA GLU A 67 -10.87 -14.75 -5.21
C GLU A 67 -9.87 -14.83 -6.37
N GLN A 68 -10.25 -14.44 -7.59
CA GLN A 68 -9.33 -14.39 -8.72
C GLN A 68 -8.23 -13.34 -8.51
N ARG A 69 -8.60 -12.14 -8.05
CA ARG A 69 -7.63 -11.07 -7.74
C ARG A 69 -6.73 -11.46 -6.58
N PHE A 70 -7.28 -12.08 -5.55
CA PHE A 70 -6.52 -12.54 -4.40
C PHE A 70 -5.51 -13.62 -4.80
N ALA A 71 -5.95 -14.65 -5.54
CA ALA A 71 -5.06 -15.70 -6.05
C ALA A 71 -3.96 -15.11 -6.96
N ALA A 72 -4.29 -14.13 -7.80
CA ALA A 72 -3.30 -13.44 -8.61
C ALA A 72 -2.26 -12.70 -7.75
N VAL A 73 -2.68 -12.05 -6.65
CA VAL A 73 -1.77 -11.43 -5.68
C VAL A 73 -0.89 -12.47 -5.00
N GLU A 74 -1.45 -13.59 -4.52
CA GLU A 74 -0.68 -14.71 -3.93
C GLU A 74 0.38 -15.22 -4.90
N ALA A 75 0.01 -15.46 -6.16
CA ALA A 75 0.94 -15.89 -7.20
C ALA A 75 2.03 -14.84 -7.49
N ALA A 76 1.68 -13.55 -7.52
CA ALA A 76 2.64 -12.48 -7.80
C ALA A 76 3.68 -12.28 -6.68
N ILE A 77 3.34 -12.62 -5.44
CA ILE A 77 4.24 -12.51 -4.28
C ILE A 77 4.87 -13.85 -3.89
N ALA A 78 4.55 -14.94 -4.59
CA ALA A 78 5.16 -16.24 -4.35
C ALA A 78 6.70 -16.14 -4.45
N GLY A 79 7.41 -16.69 -3.46
CA GLY A 79 8.87 -16.59 -3.37
C GLY A 79 9.41 -15.28 -2.75
N HIS A 80 8.54 -14.37 -2.29
CA HIS A 80 8.94 -13.19 -1.54
C HIS A 80 8.56 -13.33 -0.04
N PRO A 81 9.46 -13.83 0.84
CA PRO A 81 9.13 -14.16 2.23
C PRO A 81 8.72 -12.95 3.08
N ALA A 82 9.07 -11.74 2.65
CA ALA A 82 8.67 -10.49 3.30
C ALA A 82 7.33 -9.93 2.79
N MET A 83 6.61 -10.64 1.91
CA MET A 83 5.34 -10.20 1.35
C MET A 83 4.22 -11.14 1.78
N VAL A 84 3.13 -10.56 2.29
CA VAL A 84 2.00 -11.32 2.80
C VAL A 84 0.72 -10.77 2.21
N ALA A 85 -0.12 -11.62 1.61
CA ALA A 85 -1.48 -11.26 1.20
C ALA A 85 -2.46 -11.53 2.35
N SER A 86 -3.36 -10.59 2.63
CA SER A 86 -4.34 -10.72 3.71
C SER A 86 -5.77 -10.59 3.21
N ARG A 87 -6.63 -11.54 3.62
CA ARG A 87 -8.08 -11.51 3.35
C ARG A 87 -8.87 -10.71 4.38
N VAL A 88 -8.20 -10.02 5.31
CA VAL A 88 -8.84 -9.39 6.46
C VAL A 88 -9.90 -8.36 6.05
N GLU A 89 -9.68 -7.60 4.97
CA GLU A 89 -10.68 -6.64 4.51
C GLU A 89 -11.97 -7.34 4.08
N GLN A 90 -11.86 -8.47 3.38
CA GLN A 90 -13.04 -9.22 2.94
C GLN A 90 -13.71 -9.97 4.09
N ARG A 91 -12.95 -10.70 4.92
CA ARG A 91 -13.52 -11.50 6.03
C ARG A 91 -14.14 -10.63 7.12
N SER A 92 -13.60 -9.45 7.36
CA SER A 92 -14.11 -8.49 8.35
C SER A 92 -15.01 -7.41 7.72
N GLN A 93 -15.35 -7.53 6.43
CA GLN A 93 -16.19 -6.59 5.68
C GLN A 93 -15.71 -5.12 5.78
N ILE A 94 -14.40 -4.91 5.91
CA ILE A 94 -13.79 -3.58 5.95
C ILE A 94 -13.79 -3.01 4.52
N ARG A 95 -14.46 -1.87 4.35
CA ARG A 95 -14.58 -1.19 3.05
C ARG A 95 -13.75 0.08 2.94
N TYR A 96 -13.33 0.64 4.08
CA TYR A 96 -12.62 1.90 4.15
C TYR A 96 -11.24 1.73 4.76
N THR A 97 -10.24 2.34 4.13
CA THR A 97 -8.86 2.30 4.60
C THR A 97 -8.70 2.81 6.04
N ILE A 98 -9.50 3.80 6.48
CA ILE A 98 -9.44 4.28 7.87
C ILE A 98 -9.78 3.18 8.88
N ASP A 99 -10.68 2.27 8.55
CA ASP A 99 -11.10 1.18 9.43
C ASP A 99 -10.05 0.06 9.43
N LEU A 100 -9.44 -0.23 8.27
CA LEU A 100 -8.26 -1.11 8.17
C LEU A 100 -7.11 -0.57 9.03
N VAL A 101 -6.83 0.74 8.94
CA VAL A 101 -5.77 1.41 9.72
C VAL A 101 -6.04 1.31 11.22
N ARG A 102 -7.27 1.57 11.67
CA ARG A 102 -7.65 1.45 13.09
C ARG A 102 -7.43 0.03 13.60
N MET A 103 -7.90 -0.97 12.85
CA MET A 103 -7.74 -2.37 13.20
C MET A 103 -6.26 -2.77 13.22
N ALA A 104 -5.49 -2.42 12.19
CA ALA A 104 -4.06 -2.74 12.11
C ALA A 104 -3.26 -2.13 13.28
N LYS A 105 -3.56 -0.89 13.70
CA LYS A 105 -2.92 -0.27 14.87
C LYS A 105 -3.26 -0.99 16.18
N GLN A 106 -4.50 -1.43 16.34
CA GLN A 106 -4.93 -2.21 17.51
C GLN A 106 -4.30 -3.59 17.54
N TYR A 107 -4.11 -4.21 16.38
CA TYR A 107 -3.51 -5.53 16.24
C TYR A 107 -1.99 -5.49 16.42
N CYS A 108 -1.31 -4.51 15.84
CA CYS A 108 0.14 -4.37 15.79
C CYS A 108 0.68 -3.32 16.78
N ARG A 109 0.23 -3.32 18.05
CA ARG A 109 0.54 -2.26 19.04
C ARG A 109 2.03 -2.00 19.30
N LYS A 110 2.88 -3.00 19.02
CA LYS A 110 4.33 -2.95 19.24
C LYS A 110 5.13 -2.74 17.96
N SER A 111 4.48 -2.61 16.81
CA SER A 111 5.13 -2.51 15.49
C SER A 111 4.98 -1.12 14.89
N ASP A 112 5.92 -0.77 14.02
CA ASP A 112 5.93 0.46 13.26
C ASP A 112 5.17 0.24 11.95
N LEU A 113 4.01 0.90 11.81
CA LEU A 113 3.16 0.76 10.63
C LEU A 113 3.37 1.93 9.66
N VAL A 114 3.48 1.64 8.37
CA VAL A 114 3.49 2.66 7.31
C VAL A 114 2.47 2.31 6.25
N TRP A 115 1.64 3.28 5.85
CA TRP A 115 0.77 3.09 4.69
C TRP A 115 1.57 3.29 3.41
N ILE A 116 1.49 2.33 2.49
CA ILE A 116 2.13 2.38 1.18
C ILE A 116 1.06 2.66 0.12
N MET A 117 1.34 3.58 -0.79
CA MET A 117 0.51 3.79 -1.97
C MET A 117 1.34 4.22 -3.18
N GLY A 118 0.81 3.97 -4.38
CA GLY A 118 1.34 4.58 -5.60
C GLY A 118 0.90 6.04 -5.74
N SER A 119 1.59 6.78 -6.61
CA SER A 119 1.28 8.18 -6.93
C SER A 119 -0.06 8.40 -7.63
N ASP A 120 -0.61 7.36 -8.24
CA ASP A 120 -1.97 7.30 -8.77
C ASP A 120 -3.03 7.40 -7.65
N ASN A 121 -2.85 6.66 -6.56
CA ASN A 121 -3.74 6.75 -5.39
C ASN A 121 -3.66 8.13 -4.72
N LEU A 122 -2.47 8.74 -4.68
CA LEU A 122 -2.28 10.08 -4.14
C LEU A 122 -3.18 11.13 -4.82
N ALA A 123 -3.46 10.98 -6.11
CA ALA A 123 -4.29 11.92 -6.87
C ALA A 123 -5.78 11.89 -6.47
N THR A 124 -6.23 10.86 -5.75
CA THR A 124 -7.63 10.69 -5.31
C THR A 124 -7.75 10.49 -3.81
N LEU A 125 -6.66 10.70 -3.05
CA LEU A 125 -6.60 10.45 -1.62
C LEU A 125 -7.65 11.27 -0.85
N ASP A 126 -7.94 12.49 -1.29
CA ASP A 126 -8.95 13.36 -0.69
C ASP A 126 -10.38 12.87 -0.85
N HIS A 127 -10.64 11.94 -1.76
CA HIS A 127 -11.91 11.24 -1.88
C HIS A 127 -12.03 10.05 -0.91
N TRP A 128 -10.95 9.69 -0.20
CA TRP A 128 -11.00 8.59 0.77
C TRP A 128 -11.72 9.04 2.03
N LYS A 129 -12.59 8.19 2.58
CA LYS A 129 -13.29 8.44 3.83
C LYS A 129 -12.27 8.76 4.93
N ASP A 130 -12.45 9.90 5.60
CA ASP A 130 -11.60 10.36 6.68
C ASP A 130 -10.10 10.45 6.31
N TRP A 131 -9.76 10.79 5.05
CA TRP A 131 -8.37 10.78 4.56
C TRP A 131 -7.38 11.55 5.46
N SER A 132 -7.80 12.71 6.00
CA SER A 132 -6.94 13.49 6.89
C SER A 132 -6.67 12.80 8.23
N ARG A 133 -7.61 11.98 8.73
CA ARG A 133 -7.39 11.12 9.91
C ARG A 133 -6.46 9.96 9.58
N ILE A 134 -6.48 9.44 8.35
CA ILE A 134 -5.51 8.41 7.90
C ILE A 134 -4.09 8.97 7.99
N VAL A 135 -3.87 10.17 7.42
CA VAL A 135 -2.57 10.87 7.48
C VAL A 135 -2.14 11.16 8.92
N GLY A 136 -3.08 11.50 9.80
CA GLY A 136 -2.82 11.69 11.23
C GLY A 136 -2.68 10.39 12.04
N SER A 137 -2.95 9.22 11.45
CA SER A 137 -2.94 7.94 12.19
C SER A 137 -1.66 7.14 12.03
N LEU A 138 -0.97 7.25 10.90
CA LEU A 138 0.33 6.60 10.66
C LEU A 138 1.12 7.30 9.55
N PRO A 139 2.44 7.09 9.47
CA PRO A 139 3.25 7.57 8.36
C PRO A 139 2.80 7.02 7.00
N ILE A 140 2.97 7.82 5.93
CA ILE A 140 2.58 7.46 4.56
C ILE A 140 3.79 7.51 3.61
N ALA A 141 4.02 6.42 2.88
CA ALA A 141 4.99 6.36 1.78
C ALA A 141 4.25 6.37 0.44
N VAL A 142 4.50 7.41 -0.36
CA VAL A 142 4.03 7.48 -1.75
C VAL A 142 5.17 7.07 -2.66
N ILE A 143 4.95 6.09 -3.53
CA ILE A 143 5.93 5.65 -4.54
C ILE A 143 5.52 6.20 -5.91
N ALA A 144 6.43 6.93 -6.56
CA ALA A 144 6.18 7.48 -7.89
C ALA A 144 6.06 6.38 -8.94
N ARG A 145 5.10 6.52 -9.85
CA ARG A 145 4.92 5.64 -11.02
C ARG A 145 5.23 6.38 -12.32
N PRO A 146 5.87 5.72 -13.31
CA PRO A 146 6.05 6.31 -14.65
C PRO A 146 4.70 6.75 -15.23
N GLY A 147 4.67 7.92 -15.90
CA GLY A 147 3.45 8.51 -16.45
C GLY A 147 2.60 9.31 -15.46
N HIS A 148 2.88 9.24 -14.15
CA HIS A 148 2.20 10.06 -13.14
C HIS A 148 3.14 11.15 -12.60
N LEU A 149 3.16 12.29 -13.30
CA LEU A 149 3.91 13.47 -12.85
C LEU A 149 3.29 14.05 -11.58
N ILE A 150 3.91 13.77 -10.44
CA ILE A 150 3.52 14.35 -9.14
C ILE A 150 3.98 15.81 -9.05
N GLY A 151 5.02 16.18 -9.82
CA GLY A 151 5.61 17.52 -9.82
C GLY A 151 4.66 18.65 -10.18
N GLY A 152 3.56 18.39 -10.89
CA GLY A 152 2.57 19.40 -11.31
C GLY A 152 1.26 19.41 -10.53
N ARG A 153 0.89 18.33 -9.83
CA ARG A 153 -0.40 18.24 -9.14
C ARG A 153 -0.26 18.62 -7.67
N ARG A 154 -0.83 19.77 -7.27
CA ARG A 154 -0.99 20.14 -5.85
C ARG A 154 -2.09 19.29 -5.20
N THR A 155 -1.80 18.04 -4.86
CA THR A 155 -2.76 17.16 -4.17
C THR A 155 -3.04 17.67 -2.75
N PRO A 156 -4.21 17.37 -2.15
CA PRO A 156 -4.52 17.85 -0.80
C PRO A 156 -3.53 17.39 0.28
N LEU A 157 -2.89 16.23 0.11
CA LEU A 157 -1.77 15.82 0.98
C LEU A 157 -0.62 16.82 0.93
N ILE A 158 -0.17 17.19 -0.28
CA ILE A 158 0.93 18.13 -0.49
C ILE A 158 0.56 19.52 0.06
N LYS A 159 -0.68 19.97 -0.15
CA LYS A 159 -1.15 21.28 0.33
C LYS A 159 -1.28 21.32 1.87
N LYS A 160 -2.00 20.36 2.45
CA LYS A 160 -2.38 20.37 3.87
C LYS A 160 -1.26 19.88 4.79
N PHE A 161 -0.44 18.95 4.33
CA PHE A 161 0.60 18.30 5.14
C PHE A 161 2.01 18.56 4.62
N LYS A 162 2.24 19.71 3.96
CA LYS A 162 3.56 20.08 3.39
C LYS A 162 4.70 19.98 4.41
N SER A 163 4.48 20.50 5.62
CA SER A 163 5.47 20.52 6.72
C SER A 163 5.78 19.14 7.30
N ALA A 164 4.86 18.18 7.14
CA ALA A 164 5.03 16.80 7.57
C ALA A 164 5.82 15.94 6.56
N ARG A 165 6.22 16.51 5.41
CA ARG A 165 6.97 15.78 4.39
C ARG A 165 8.44 15.66 4.80
N ILE A 166 8.95 14.43 4.81
CA ILE A 166 10.40 14.18 4.91
C ILE A 166 11.01 13.93 3.51
N PRO A 167 12.27 14.32 3.28
CA PRO A 167 12.95 14.06 2.03
C PRO A 167 13.21 12.55 1.83
N GLN A 168 13.27 12.11 0.57
CA GLN A 168 13.42 10.70 0.21
C GLN A 168 14.69 10.06 0.77
N ASN A 169 15.79 10.81 0.87
CA ASN A 169 17.03 10.32 1.48
C ASN A 169 16.89 9.98 2.97
N GLN A 170 15.80 10.41 3.62
CA GLN A 170 15.45 10.06 5.00
C GLN A 170 14.30 9.04 5.08
N ALA A 171 13.86 8.45 3.96
CA ALA A 171 12.72 7.54 3.91
C ALA A 171 12.85 6.34 4.87
N ALA A 172 14.07 5.86 5.13
CA ALA A 172 14.34 4.76 6.07
C ALA A 172 13.96 5.06 7.54
N ARG A 173 13.78 6.34 7.89
CA ARG A 173 13.33 6.79 9.22
C ARG A 173 11.81 6.87 9.33
N LEU A 174 11.10 6.94 8.19
CA LEU A 174 9.66 7.18 8.14
C LEU A 174 8.84 6.26 9.06
N PRO A 175 9.08 4.93 9.14
CA PRO A 175 8.29 4.05 10.01
C PRO A 175 8.31 4.44 11.49
N ALA A 176 9.38 5.06 11.96
CA ALA A 176 9.57 5.42 13.36
C ALA A 176 9.09 6.84 13.70
N LEU A 177 8.56 7.59 12.74
CA LEU A 177 8.09 8.96 12.97
C LEU A 177 6.65 8.98 13.47
N ASN A 178 6.34 9.97 14.31
CA ASN A 178 4.95 10.25 14.70
C ASN A 178 4.19 10.86 13.51
N PRO A 179 2.95 10.41 13.25
CA PRO A 179 2.09 11.04 12.26
C PRO A 179 1.62 12.44 12.72
N PRO A 180 1.33 13.37 11.79
CA PRO A 180 1.46 13.18 10.34
C PRO A 180 2.93 13.19 9.91
N ALA A 181 3.31 12.20 9.10
CA ALA A 181 4.62 12.10 8.48
C ALA A 181 4.47 11.42 7.13
N TRP A 182 5.08 11.95 6.08
CA TRP A 182 5.01 11.28 4.79
C TRP A 182 6.25 11.53 3.93
N THR A 183 6.49 10.65 2.97
CA THR A 183 7.55 10.85 1.98
C THR A 183 7.05 10.51 0.59
N LEU A 184 7.72 11.10 -0.40
CA LEU A 184 7.56 10.76 -1.80
C LEU A 184 8.87 10.13 -2.28
N ILE A 185 8.81 8.88 -2.71
CA ILE A 185 9.93 8.13 -3.24
C ILE A 185 9.81 8.09 -4.76
N SER A 186 10.64 8.89 -5.42
CA SER A 186 10.91 8.81 -6.85
C SER A 186 12.27 8.14 -7.02
N ASN A 187 12.28 6.84 -7.34
CA ASN A 187 13.46 6.30 -8.00
C ASN A 187 13.55 6.96 -9.37
N ARG A 188 14.75 7.37 -9.83
CA ARG A 188 14.93 7.62 -11.26
C ARG A 188 14.41 6.38 -11.96
N LEU A 189 13.38 6.57 -12.79
CA LEU A 189 12.77 5.49 -13.54
C LEU A 189 13.88 4.84 -14.34
N ASN A 190 14.33 3.64 -13.96
CA ASN A 190 15.08 2.81 -14.89
C ASN A 190 14.10 2.44 -15.99
N TYR A 191 14.04 3.30 -17.00
CA TYR A 191 13.26 3.17 -18.23
C TYR A 191 13.57 1.87 -18.99
N GLU A 192 14.64 1.18 -18.60
CA GLU A 192 15.18 0.00 -19.26
C GLU A 192 14.37 -1.30 -19.10
N SER A 193 13.39 -1.35 -18.20
CA SER A 193 12.69 -2.61 -17.89
C SER A 193 11.30 -2.77 -18.53
N SER A 194 10.90 -1.91 -19.48
CA SER A 194 9.57 -2.01 -20.10
C SER A 194 9.50 -1.76 -21.61
N THR A 195 10.63 -1.77 -22.33
CA THR A 195 10.68 -1.73 -23.80
C THR A 195 11.18 -3.04 -24.43
N HIS A 196 10.87 -4.20 -23.84
CA HIS A 196 11.14 -5.50 -24.47
C HIS A 196 10.01 -6.52 -24.25
N LYS A 197 8.77 -6.17 -24.61
CA LYS A 197 7.70 -7.15 -24.91
C LYS A 197 6.67 -6.59 -25.90
N ARG A 198 7.12 -6.10 -27.05
CA ARG A 198 6.34 -6.01 -28.29
C ARG A 198 7.31 -6.02 -29.46
N ASN A 199 7.74 -7.21 -29.85
CA ASN A 199 7.98 -7.64 -31.24
C ASN A 199 8.60 -9.03 -31.19
N GLY A 200 7.85 -10.00 -31.70
CA GLY A 200 8.25 -11.41 -31.71
C GLY A 200 7.10 -12.34 -32.08
N SER A 201 6.21 -11.90 -32.97
CA SER A 201 5.44 -12.82 -33.80
C SER A 201 5.55 -12.30 -35.23
N SER A 202 6.21 -13.13 -36.06
CA SER A 202 6.32 -13.14 -37.53
C SER A 202 7.74 -13.53 -37.93
N ARG A 203 8.02 -14.83 -38.00
CA ARG A 203 8.05 -15.61 -39.25
C ARG A 203 8.10 -17.09 -38.91
#